data_AF-A0A7C1S667-F1
#
_entry.id   AF-A0A7C1S667-F1
#
_cell.length_a   1.000
_cell.length_b   1.000
_cell.length_c   1.000
_cell.angle_alpha   90.00
_cell.angle_beta   90.00
_cell.angle_gamma   90.00
#
_symmetry.space_group_name_H-M   'P 1'
#
loop_
_entity.id
_entity.type
_entity.pdbx_description
1 polymer ?
#
loop_
_entity_poly.entity_id
_entity_poly.type
_entity_poly.pdbx_seq_one_letter_code
_entity_poly.pdbx_strand_id
1 'polypeptide(L)'
;MKYINAIDGLGMESVFYLPHDKPADKEWCKENRQNALAIKKAGKIILAVDYCSSDECKALAYEKERTIGFIPYVSILDLNIIVNEGQAN
;
A
#
# COMPACT_ATOMS: atom_id res chain seq x y z
N MET A 1 25.14 -1.68 5.03
CA MET A 1 24.17 -1.87 3.92
C MET A 1 24.16 -3.33 3.45
N LYS A 2 23.60 -4.27 4.23
CA LYS A 2 23.51 -5.69 3.81
C LYS A 2 22.10 -6.08 3.34
N TYR A 3 21.06 -5.60 4.05
CA TYR A 3 19.69 -6.03 3.77
C TYR A 3 19.13 -5.52 2.43
N ILE A 4 19.35 -4.24 2.10
CA ILE A 4 18.81 -3.67 0.86
C ILE A 4 19.33 -4.38 -0.41
N ASN A 5 20.55 -4.93 -0.37
CA ASN A 5 21.11 -5.69 -1.48
C ASN A 5 20.58 -7.14 -1.55
N ALA A 6 19.99 -7.64 -0.47
CA ALA A 6 19.48 -9.00 -0.36
C ALA A 6 18.00 -9.15 -0.76
N ILE A 7 17.28 -8.03 -0.93
CA ILE A 7 15.86 -8.02 -1.29
C ILE A 7 15.64 -7.47 -2.70
N ASP A 8 14.61 -7.95 -3.37
CA ASP A 8 14.12 -7.39 -4.64
C ASP A 8 13.04 -6.32 -4.41
N GLY A 9 12.35 -6.41 -3.27
CA GLY A 9 11.25 -5.52 -2.93
C GLY A 9 10.77 -5.63 -1.49
N LEU A 10 9.73 -4.88 -1.17
CA LEU A 10 9.05 -4.84 0.11
C LEU A 10 7.53 -4.87 -0.09
N GLY A 11 6.84 -5.70 0.69
CA GLY A 11 5.39 -5.56 0.91
C GLY A 11 5.11 -4.55 2.02
N MET A 12 4.20 -3.61 1.77
CA MET A 12 3.82 -2.56 2.72
C MET A 12 2.30 -2.50 2.85
N GLU A 13 1.80 -2.75 4.05
CA GLU A 13 0.38 -2.67 4.36
C GLU A 13 0.01 -1.30 4.93
N SER A 14 -1.23 -0.87 4.72
CA SER A 14 -1.80 0.35 5.30
C SER A 14 -1.03 1.62 4.91
N VAL A 15 -0.83 1.83 3.60
CA VAL A 15 -0.07 2.97 3.05
C VAL A 15 -0.85 4.28 3.20
N PHE A 16 -2.13 4.30 2.81
CA PHE A 16 -3.01 5.46 2.95
C PHE A 16 -4.32 5.12 3.69
N TYR A 17 -4.70 3.85 3.78
CA TYR A 17 -5.91 3.41 4.47
C TYR A 17 -5.66 2.18 5.33
N LEU A 18 -5.88 2.35 6.64
CA LEU A 18 -5.94 1.28 7.63
C LEU A 18 -7.20 0.43 7.42
N PRO A 19 -7.27 -0.77 8.03
CA PRO A 19 -8.51 -1.54 8.08
C PRO A 19 -9.70 -0.71 8.57
N HIS A 20 -10.89 -1.01 8.02
CA HIS A 20 -12.15 -0.29 8.23
C HIS A 20 -12.20 1.12 7.62
N ASP A 21 -11.63 1.31 6.43
CA ASP A 21 -11.71 2.56 5.63
C ASP A 21 -11.12 3.80 6.34
N LYS A 22 -10.25 3.60 7.33
CA LYS A 22 -9.69 4.70 8.12
C LYS A 22 -8.44 5.26 7.47
N PRO A 23 -8.31 6.58 7.28
CA PRO A 23 -7.08 7.17 6.78
C PRO A 23 -5.86 6.79 7.64
N ALA A 24 -4.75 6.42 7.00
CA ALA A 24 -3.47 6.13 7.63
C ALA A 24 -2.71 7.43 7.93
N ASP A 25 -3.25 8.22 8.87
CA ASP A 25 -2.81 9.59 9.19
C ASP A 25 -1.88 9.70 10.39
N LYS A 26 -1.71 8.61 11.14
CA LYS A 26 -0.83 8.57 12.31
C LYS A 26 0.63 8.78 11.90
N GLU A 27 1.43 9.33 12.81
CA GLU A 27 2.84 9.62 12.54
C GLU A 27 3.61 8.37 12.11
N TRP A 28 3.35 7.21 12.72
CA TRP A 28 3.96 5.95 12.32
C TRP A 28 3.56 5.51 10.90
N CYS A 29 2.35 5.84 10.43
CA CYS A 29 1.94 5.57 9.04
C CYS A 29 2.79 6.40 8.07
N LYS A 30 3.00 7.69 8.40
CA LYS A 30 3.83 8.60 7.61
C LYS A 30 5.29 8.14 7.58
N GLU A 31 5.82 7.76 8.73
CA GLU A 31 7.19 7.24 8.86
C GLU A 31 7.38 5.96 8.03
N ASN A 32 6.47 4.99 8.15
CA ASN A 32 6.55 3.75 7.38
C ASN A 32 6.49 4.01 5.87
N ARG A 33 5.62 4.92 5.42
CA ARG A 33 5.54 5.32 4.01
C ARG A 33 6.82 6.02 3.54
N GLN A 34 7.42 6.88 4.36
CA GLN A 34 8.73 7.48 4.05
C GLN A 34 9.85 6.44 3.95
N ASN A 35 9.86 5.44 4.84
CA ASN A 35 10.82 4.35 4.80
C ASN A 35 10.64 3.47 3.54
N ALA A 36 9.40 3.15 3.16
CA ALA A 36 9.10 2.44 1.93
C ALA A 36 9.53 3.23 0.68
N LEU A 37 9.34 4.56 0.69
CA LEU A 37 9.84 5.44 -0.37
C LEU A 37 11.37 5.44 -0.48
N ALA A 38 12.10 5.37 0.64
CA ALA A 38 13.55 5.24 0.62
C ALA A 38 14.00 3.91 -0.01
N ILE A 39 13.28 2.81 0.27
CA ILE A 39 13.53 1.49 -0.33
C ILE A 39 13.23 1.52 -1.84
N LYS A 40 12.11 2.14 -2.26
CA LYS A 40 11.81 2.38 -3.68
C LYS A 40 12.92 3.18 -4.37
N LYS A 41 13.40 4.26 -3.74
CA LYS A 41 14.48 5.11 -4.27
C LYS A 41 15.79 4.34 -4.42
N ALA A 42 16.00 3.27 -3.65
CA ALA A 42 17.11 2.33 -3.80
C ALA A 42 16.92 1.32 -4.97
N GLY A 43 15.90 1.50 -5.81
CA GLY A 43 15.64 0.69 -7.00
C GLY A 43 14.82 -0.59 -6.74
N LYS A 44 14.18 -0.69 -5.58
CA LYS A 44 13.40 -1.88 -5.19
C LYS A 44 11.92 -1.73 -5.50
N ILE A 45 11.26 -2.86 -5.69
CA ILE A 45 9.80 -2.91 -5.90
C ILE A 45 9.09 -2.70 -4.55
N ILE A 46 8.02 -1.92 -4.55
CA ILE A 46 7.11 -1.82 -3.40
C ILE A 46 5.75 -2.34 -3.83
N LEU A 47 5.32 -3.43 -3.19
CA LEU A 47 3.95 -3.95 -3.28
C LEU A 47 3.16 -3.33 -2.13
N ALA A 48 2.16 -2.54 -2.46
CA ALA A 48 1.39 -1.78 -1.49
C ALA A 48 -0.01 -2.39 -1.33
N VAL A 49 -0.45 -2.49 -0.08
CA VAL A 49 -1.77 -3.03 0.28
C VAL A 49 -2.51 -2.05 1.16
N ASP A 50 -3.64 -1.55 0.69
CA ASP A 50 -4.58 -0.73 1.48
C ASP A 50 -5.89 -1.49 1.71
N TYR A 51 -6.58 -1.17 2.81
CA TYR A 51 -7.80 -1.88 3.20
C TYR A 51 -9.04 -0.99 3.11
N CYS A 52 -9.73 -1.07 1.97
CA CYS A 52 -10.94 -0.31 1.70
C CYS A 52 -12.11 -1.24 1.31
N SER A 53 -13.30 -0.94 1.82
CA SER A 53 -14.56 -1.60 1.45
C SER A 53 -15.36 -0.79 0.41
N SER A 54 -15.28 0.55 0.42
CA SER A 54 -16.01 1.40 -0.53
C SER A 54 -15.25 1.61 -1.85
N ASP A 55 -15.98 1.75 -2.95
CA ASP A 55 -15.40 1.94 -4.28
C ASP A 55 -14.61 3.26 -4.40
N GLU A 56 -15.08 4.33 -3.73
CA GLU A 56 -14.38 5.61 -3.68
C GLU A 56 -13.04 5.50 -2.92
N CYS A 57 -13.04 4.81 -1.77
CA CYS A 57 -11.81 4.57 -0.99
C CYS A 57 -10.81 3.75 -1.81
N LYS A 58 -11.29 2.68 -2.46
CA LYS A 58 -10.46 1.86 -3.35
C LYS A 58 -9.82 2.70 -4.45
N ALA A 59 -10.62 3.46 -5.22
CA ALA A 59 -10.13 4.27 -6.32
C ALA A 59 -9.06 5.29 -5.87
N LEU A 60 -9.30 5.97 -4.74
CA LEU A 60 -8.36 6.94 -4.17
C LEU A 60 -7.08 6.27 -3.65
N ALA A 61 -7.15 5.09 -3.05
CA ALA A 61 -5.98 4.34 -2.60
C ALA A 61 -5.10 3.95 -3.81
N TYR A 62 -5.70 3.36 -4.85
CA TYR A 62 -5.02 3.03 -6.11
C TYR A 62 -4.33 4.26 -6.72
N GLU A 63 -5.03 5.40 -6.83
CA GLU A 63 -4.48 6.64 -7.37
C GLU A 63 -3.27 7.14 -6.56
N LYS A 64 -3.40 7.21 -5.23
CA LYS A 64 -2.34 7.71 -4.34
C LYS A 64 -1.10 6.84 -4.38
N GLU A 65 -1.26 5.52 -4.35
CA GLU A 65 -0.14 4.57 -4.40
C GLU A 65 0.58 4.61 -5.75
N ARG A 66 -0.15 4.66 -6.86
CA ARG A 66 0.45 4.82 -8.20
C ARG A 66 1.20 6.14 -8.34
N THR A 67 0.66 7.22 -7.77
CA THR A 67 1.31 8.56 -7.81
C THR A 67 2.70 8.54 -7.18
N ILE A 68 2.90 7.75 -6.12
CA ILE A 68 4.21 7.58 -5.48
C ILE A 68 5.01 6.39 -6.05
N GLY A 69 4.48 5.76 -7.10
CA GLY A 69 5.07 4.67 -7.87
C GLY A 69 5.05 3.30 -7.18
N PHE A 70 4.19 3.09 -6.20
CA PHE A 70 3.99 1.74 -5.64
C PHE A 70 3.13 0.90 -6.59
N ILE A 71 3.17 -0.43 -6.42
CA ILE A 71 2.30 -1.37 -7.12
C ILE A 71 1.12 -1.70 -6.19
N PRO A 72 -0.08 -1.19 -6.47
CA PRO A 72 -1.19 -1.23 -5.52
C PRO A 72 -2.00 -2.53 -5.56
N TYR A 73 -2.53 -2.92 -4.41
CA TYR A 73 -3.63 -3.86 -4.26
C TYR A 73 -4.54 -3.40 -3.12
N VAL A 74 -5.83 -3.23 -3.38
CA VAL A 74 -6.78 -2.82 -2.34
C VAL A 74 -7.77 -3.94 -2.07
N SER A 75 -7.90 -4.34 -0.81
CA SER A 75 -8.70 -5.49 -0.43
C SER A 75 -9.37 -5.33 0.93
N ILE A 76 -9.98 -6.40 1.42
CA ILE A 76 -10.47 -6.50 2.80
C ILE A 76 -9.39 -7.07 3.72
N LEU A 77 -9.50 -6.81 5.01
CA LEU A 77 -8.52 -7.23 6.02
C LEU A 77 -8.26 -8.74 6.01
N ASP A 78 -9.31 -9.55 5.81
CA ASP A 78 -9.22 -11.01 5.89
C ASP A 78 -8.45 -11.64 4.72
N LEU A 79 -8.25 -10.89 3.62
CA LEU A 79 -7.55 -11.34 2.40
C LEU A 79 -8.04 -12.71 1.87
N ASN A 80 -9.30 -13.06 2.12
CA ASN A 80 -9.89 -14.36 1.80
C ASN A 80 -10.69 -14.35 0.49
N ILE A 81 -10.68 -13.23 -0.24
CA ILE A 81 -11.28 -13.06 -1.56
C ILE A 81 -10.30 -12.31 -2.47
N ILE A 82 -10.37 -12.57 -3.77
CA ILE A 82 -9.66 -11.77 -4.77
C ILE A 82 -10.57 -10.61 -5.17
N VAL A 83 -10.10 -9.40 -4.91
CA VAL A 83 -10.80 -8.16 -5.31
C VAL A 83 -10.09 -7.62 -6.54
N ASN A 84 -10.75 -7.65 -7.69
CA ASN A 84 -10.17 -6.99 -8.88
C ASN A 84 -10.36 -5.48 -8.77
N GLU A 85 -9.38 -4.72 -9.24
CA GLU A 85 -9.47 -3.26 -9.34
C GLU A 85 -10.72 -2.86 -10.15
N GLY A 86 -11.52 -1.93 -9.60
CA GLY A 86 -12.77 -1.48 -10.21
C GLY A 86 -13.97 -2.42 -10.01
N GLN A 87 -13.82 -3.52 -9.26
CA GLN A 87 -14.94 -4.38 -8.87
C GLN A 87 -15.35 -4.12 -7.40
N ALA A 88 -16.66 -4.11 -7.17
CA ALA A 88 -17.22 -4.14 -5.82
C ALA A 88 -16.95 -5.51 -5.15
N ASN A 89 -16.89 -5.51 -3.82
CA ASN A 89 -16.72 -6.74 -3.02
C ASN A 89 -18.07 -7.35 -2.68
#